data_AF-A0A2T8FF31-F1
#
_entry.id   AF-A0A2T8FF31-F1
#
_cell.length_a   1.000
_cell.length_b   1.000
_cell.length_c   1.000
_cell.angle_alpha   90.00
_cell.angle_beta   90.00
_cell.angle_gamma   90.00
#
_symmetry.space_group_name_H-M   'P 1'
#
loop_
_entity.id
_entity.type
_entity.pdbx_description
1 polymer ?
#
loop_
_entity_poly.entity_id
_entity_poly.type
_entity_poly.pdbx_seq_one_letter_code
_entity_poly.pdbx_strand_id
1 'polypeptide(L)'
;MRALATALTSLVLGMSGLGAGVVASASAAQPAVSTVSAAESVDPTPRAAGWPRLSIPRLRVNTAIIPVGITRAGQLAVGPSVTAVYTWKHGVRPGQRGSAVIAGHTWSRGHGVFDELGSMRVGHRFTVGRHTFRVSQVQRVHRMSGADVRGLFSDRGKPRVVLITCGDRTATGVYRTRILVHARKV
;
A
#
# COMPACT_ATOMS: atom_id res chain seq x y z
N MET A 1 53.61 28.72 14.82
CA MET A 1 54.41 27.90 15.77
C MET A 1 53.65 26.60 15.98
N ARG A 2 53.95 25.53 15.22
CA ARG A 2 54.71 24.32 15.65
C ARG A 2 54.17 23.75 16.98
N ALA A 3 53.76 22.49 17.10
CA ALA A 3 54.52 21.31 16.68
C ALA A 3 53.66 20.05 16.46
N LEU A 4 54.16 19.23 15.53
CA LEU A 4 53.83 17.83 15.29
C LEU A 4 54.36 16.95 16.43
N ALA A 5 53.68 15.83 16.71
CA ALA A 5 54.24 14.73 17.49
C ALA A 5 54.06 13.41 16.74
N THR A 6 55.20 12.85 16.31
CA THR A 6 55.40 11.54 15.71
C THR A 6 56.01 10.58 16.75
N ALA A 7 55.54 9.33 16.80
CA ALA A 7 56.30 8.12 17.20
C ALA A 7 55.36 6.88 17.03
N LEU A 8 55.57 5.98 16.07
CA LEU A 8 56.51 4.83 16.00
C LEU A 8 55.91 3.49 16.52
N THR A 9 55.48 2.69 15.54
CA THR A 9 55.64 1.24 15.31
C THR A 9 55.62 0.22 16.46
N SER A 10 54.82 -0.84 16.26
CA SER A 10 55.25 -2.23 16.49
C SER A 10 54.57 -3.19 15.50
N LEU A 11 55.42 -4.05 14.94
CA LEU A 11 55.21 -5.09 13.93
C LEU A 11 54.75 -6.40 14.59
N VAL A 12 53.77 -7.10 14.02
CA VAL A 12 53.64 -8.56 14.21
C VAL A 12 53.28 -9.23 12.87
N LEU A 13 54.05 -10.26 12.56
CA LEU A 13 54.10 -11.08 11.36
C LEU A 13 53.35 -12.40 11.60
N GLY A 14 52.63 -12.94 10.62
CA GLY A 14 52.08 -14.31 10.65
C GLY A 14 51.27 -14.67 9.41
N MET A 15 51.92 -15.21 8.37
CA MET A 15 51.87 -16.61 7.89
C MET A 15 50.49 -17.04 7.33
N SER A 16 50.29 -17.08 6.00
CA SER A 16 50.76 -18.06 5.00
C SER A 16 49.76 -19.19 4.75
N GLY A 17 49.25 -19.27 3.51
CA GLY A 17 48.45 -20.39 3.03
C GLY A 17 48.06 -20.21 1.55
N LEU A 18 49.03 -20.33 0.63
CA LEU A 18 48.78 -20.47 -0.81
C LEU A 18 48.72 -21.97 -1.18
N GLY A 19 47.53 -22.44 -1.59
CA GLY A 19 47.37 -23.70 -2.30
C GLY A 19 47.04 -23.43 -3.76
N ALA A 20 48.00 -23.65 -4.66
CA ALA A 20 47.79 -23.61 -6.11
C ALA A 20 47.56 -25.04 -6.62
N GLY A 21 46.35 -25.30 -7.13
CA GLY A 21 46.00 -26.52 -7.85
C GLY A 21 45.63 -26.18 -9.30
N VAL A 22 46.43 -26.68 -10.23
CA VAL A 22 46.19 -26.69 -11.69
C VAL A 22 45.20 -27.82 -12.02
N VAL A 23 44.22 -27.62 -12.91
CA VAL A 23 44.05 -28.38 -14.18
C VAL A 23 42.79 -27.99 -14.97
N ALA A 24 43.02 -27.84 -16.29
CA ALA A 24 42.22 -28.29 -17.43
C ALA A 24 40.84 -27.66 -17.75
N SER A 25 40.84 -26.88 -18.84
CA SER A 25 39.71 -26.76 -19.78
C SER A 25 39.43 -28.10 -20.44
N ALA A 26 38.16 -28.52 -20.45
CA ALA A 26 37.63 -29.51 -21.38
C ALA A 26 36.23 -29.07 -21.85
N SER A 27 36.12 -28.87 -23.16
CA SER A 27 34.89 -28.63 -23.91
C SER A 27 34.24 -29.96 -24.27
N ALA A 28 32.97 -30.18 -23.91
CA ALA A 28 32.08 -31.12 -24.61
C ALA A 28 30.59 -30.92 -24.22
N ALA A 29 29.79 -30.60 -25.26
CA ALA A 29 28.43 -31.05 -25.57
C ALA A 29 27.26 -31.01 -24.52
N GLN A 30 26.14 -30.43 -24.98
CA GLN A 30 24.80 -30.31 -24.38
C GLN A 30 24.16 -31.64 -23.92
N PRO A 31 23.12 -31.59 -23.06
CA PRO A 31 21.76 -31.72 -23.61
C PRO A 31 20.64 -30.89 -22.90
N ALA A 32 19.53 -30.81 -23.64
CA ALA A 32 18.13 -30.77 -23.18
C ALA A 32 17.51 -29.47 -22.62
N VAL A 33 16.59 -28.96 -23.45
CA VAL A 33 15.37 -28.21 -23.14
C VAL A 33 14.78 -28.48 -21.74
N SER A 34 14.48 -27.40 -21.02
CA SER A 34 13.43 -27.36 -20.00
C SER A 34 12.92 -25.93 -19.85
N THR A 35 11.80 -25.68 -20.51
CA THR A 35 10.93 -24.52 -20.29
C THR A 35 10.40 -24.57 -18.85
N VAL A 36 11.12 -23.96 -17.91
CA VAL A 36 10.56 -23.70 -16.58
C VAL A 36 9.61 -22.52 -16.72
N SER A 37 8.34 -22.88 -16.82
CA SER A 37 7.17 -22.05 -16.60
C SER A 37 7.46 -20.97 -15.56
N ALA A 38 7.35 -19.71 -15.99
CA ALA A 38 7.38 -18.55 -15.12
C ALA A 38 6.24 -18.70 -14.09
N ALA A 39 6.57 -19.27 -12.94
CA ALA A 39 5.72 -19.26 -11.78
C ALA A 39 5.58 -17.80 -11.34
N GLU A 40 4.41 -17.26 -11.67
CA GLU A 40 3.86 -16.00 -11.21
C GLU A 40 4.21 -15.80 -9.72
N SER A 41 5.11 -14.85 -9.47
CA SER A 41 5.44 -14.42 -8.12
C SER A 41 4.20 -13.74 -7.54
N VAL A 42 3.37 -14.52 -6.86
CA VAL A 42 2.22 -14.01 -6.11
C VAL A 42 2.79 -13.16 -4.97
N ASP A 43 2.68 -11.84 -5.13
CA ASP A 43 2.97 -10.87 -4.08
C ASP A 43 2.30 -11.33 -2.76
N PRO A 44 3.06 -11.45 -1.64
CA PRO A 44 2.49 -11.80 -0.35
C PRO A 44 1.77 -10.56 0.22
N THR A 45 0.61 -10.23 -0.35
CA THR A 45 -0.30 -9.31 0.32
C THR A 45 -0.74 -9.98 1.62
N PRO A 46 -0.59 -9.33 2.80
CA PRO A 46 -1.03 -9.90 4.06
C PRO A 46 -2.49 -10.37 3.96
N ARG A 47 -2.73 -11.67 4.16
CA ARG A 47 -4.08 -12.24 4.15
C ARG A 47 -4.76 -11.83 5.46
N ALA A 48 -5.40 -10.66 5.47
CA ALA A 48 -6.21 -10.20 6.58
C ALA A 48 -7.38 -11.17 6.79
N ALA A 49 -7.22 -12.15 7.68
CA ALA A 49 -8.24 -13.14 7.96
C ALA A 49 -9.56 -12.45 8.34
N GLY A 50 -10.61 -12.69 7.55
CA GLY A 50 -11.97 -12.20 7.81
C GLY A 50 -12.38 -10.88 7.15
N TRP A 51 -11.49 -10.11 6.53
CA TRP A 51 -11.88 -8.92 5.74
C TRP A 51 -11.96 -9.21 4.25
N PRO A 52 -12.97 -8.70 3.53
CA PRO A 52 -13.12 -8.91 2.09
C PRO A 52 -12.02 -8.20 1.29
N ARG A 53 -11.81 -8.63 0.04
CA ARG A 53 -10.97 -7.90 -0.93
C ARG A 53 -11.71 -6.71 -1.52
N LEU A 54 -10.97 -5.66 -1.85
CA LEU A 54 -11.43 -4.53 -2.67
C LEU A 54 -10.96 -4.74 -4.12
N SER A 55 -11.89 -4.62 -5.07
CA SER A 55 -11.58 -4.65 -6.51
C SER A 55 -12.19 -3.44 -7.21
N ILE A 56 -11.33 -2.61 -7.82
CA ILE A 56 -11.71 -1.46 -8.63
C ILE A 56 -11.02 -1.62 -10.01
N PRO A 57 -11.63 -2.38 -10.95
CA PRO A 57 -10.98 -2.71 -12.22
C PRO A 57 -10.52 -1.50 -13.02
N ARG A 58 -11.31 -0.42 -13.02
CA ARG A 58 -10.98 0.83 -13.72
C ARG A 58 -9.70 1.50 -13.23
N LEU A 59 -9.30 1.25 -11.98
CA LEU A 59 -8.09 1.79 -11.38
C LEU A 59 -6.99 0.73 -11.25
N ARG A 60 -7.20 -0.48 -11.81
CA ARG A 60 -6.29 -1.62 -11.66
C ARG A 60 -6.00 -1.99 -10.19
N VAL A 61 -6.97 -1.76 -9.30
CA VAL A 61 -6.86 -2.10 -7.87
C VAL A 61 -7.49 -3.46 -7.62
N ASN A 62 -6.72 -4.37 -7.02
CA ASN A 62 -7.22 -5.62 -6.45
C ASN A 62 -6.38 -5.97 -5.22
N THR A 63 -6.87 -5.67 -4.02
CA THR A 63 -6.08 -5.80 -2.79
C THR A 63 -6.90 -6.29 -1.60
N ALA A 64 -6.24 -6.87 -0.60
CA ALA A 64 -6.88 -7.22 0.67
C ALA A 64 -7.10 -5.96 1.52
N ILE A 65 -8.20 -5.92 2.27
CA ILE A 65 -8.46 -4.84 3.23
C ILE A 65 -7.83 -5.22 4.57
N ILE A 66 -6.92 -4.40 5.07
CA ILE A 66 -6.23 -4.61 6.34
C ILE A 66 -6.98 -3.86 7.46
N PRO A 67 -7.57 -4.56 8.44
CA PRO A 67 -8.14 -3.91 9.61
C PRO A 67 -7.04 -3.35 10.51
N VAL A 68 -7.21 -2.12 10.96
CA VAL A 68 -6.27 -1.43 11.85
C VAL A 68 -6.99 -0.73 13.00
N GLY A 69 -6.23 -0.45 14.05
CA GLY A 69 -6.69 0.39 15.16
C GLY A 69 -6.62 1.88 14.85
N ILE A 70 -6.62 2.67 15.91
CA ILE A 70 -6.35 4.11 15.85
C ILE A 70 -5.06 4.43 16.61
N THR A 71 -4.35 5.46 16.17
CA THR A 71 -3.18 6.00 16.87
C THR A 71 -3.63 6.78 18.12
N ARG A 72 -2.68 7.12 19.01
CA ARG A 72 -2.98 8.00 20.17
C ARG A 72 -3.53 9.36 19.76
N ALA A 73 -3.22 9.83 18.56
CA ALA A 73 -3.73 11.06 17.98
C ALA A 73 -5.14 10.91 17.36
N GLY A 74 -5.79 9.74 17.50
CA GLY A 74 -7.14 9.49 16.98
C GLY A 74 -7.21 9.28 15.46
N GLN A 75 -6.07 9.03 14.81
CA GLN A 75 -6.01 8.76 13.37
C GLN A 75 -6.08 7.26 13.10
N LEU A 76 -6.55 6.86 11.91
CA LEU A 76 -6.45 5.47 11.49
C LEU A 76 -4.97 5.04 11.43
N ALA A 77 -4.62 3.91 12.05
CA ALA A 77 -3.25 3.42 12.09
C ALA A 77 -2.84 2.75 10.76
N VAL A 78 -2.79 3.56 9.70
CA VAL A 78 -2.44 3.16 8.33
C VAL A 78 -0.97 2.72 8.28
N GLY A 79 -0.73 1.54 7.70
CA GLY A 79 0.62 0.97 7.57
C GLY A 79 1.45 1.56 6.41
N PRO A 80 2.71 1.15 6.26
CA PRO A 80 3.63 1.72 5.27
C PRO A 80 3.43 1.20 3.85
N SER A 81 2.69 0.11 3.65
CA SER A 81 2.48 -0.47 2.32
C SER A 81 1.62 0.46 1.47
N VAL A 82 2.19 1.00 0.39
CA VAL A 82 1.51 1.92 -0.52
C VAL A 82 0.44 1.24 -1.39
N THR A 83 0.52 -0.09 -1.54
CA THR A 83 -0.40 -0.92 -2.34
C THR A 83 -1.54 -1.55 -1.52
N ALA A 84 -1.49 -1.41 -0.18
CA ALA A 84 -2.52 -1.90 0.71
C ALA A 84 -3.59 -0.84 1.02
N VAL A 85 -4.78 -1.31 1.37
CA VAL A 85 -5.87 -0.47 1.90
C VAL A 85 -6.21 -0.87 3.32
N TYR A 86 -6.71 0.09 4.08
CA TYR A 86 -6.87 0.01 5.51
C TYR A 86 -8.28 0.41 5.94
N THR A 87 -8.80 -0.24 6.96
CA THR A 87 -10.13 0.05 7.54
C THR A 87 -10.05 0.05 9.05
N TRP A 88 -10.94 0.77 9.71
CA TRP A 88 -11.03 0.68 11.17
C TRP A 88 -11.61 -0.67 11.57
N LYS A 89 -10.90 -1.43 12.41
CA LYS A 89 -11.28 -2.80 12.78
C LYS A 89 -12.65 -2.92 13.46
N HIS A 90 -13.14 -1.86 14.10
CA HIS A 90 -14.48 -1.79 14.72
C HIS A 90 -15.49 -1.01 13.89
N GLY A 91 -15.14 -0.62 12.66
CA GLY A 91 -16.04 0.07 11.75
C GLY A 91 -17.07 -0.86 11.11
N VAL A 92 -18.06 -0.26 10.44
CA VAL A 92 -19.09 -0.98 9.68
C VAL A 92 -18.44 -1.87 8.61
N ARG A 93 -18.88 -3.13 8.50
CA ARG A 93 -18.39 -4.03 7.46
C ARG A 93 -19.03 -3.71 6.11
N PRO A 94 -18.30 -3.78 4.99
CA PRO A 94 -18.85 -3.56 3.66
C PRO A 94 -20.11 -4.40 3.41
N GLY A 95 -21.20 -3.71 3.04
CA GLY A 95 -22.50 -4.33 2.74
C GLY A 95 -23.49 -4.35 3.90
N GLN A 96 -23.07 -4.02 5.12
CA GLN A 96 -23.95 -3.79 6.27
C GLN A 96 -24.55 -2.37 6.24
N ARG A 97 -25.57 -2.13 7.07
CA ARG A 97 -26.14 -0.78 7.28
C ARG A 97 -25.05 0.17 7.79
N GLY A 98 -25.08 1.40 7.31
CA GLY A 98 -24.03 2.38 7.58
C GLY A 98 -22.89 2.35 6.56
N SER A 99 -21.74 2.84 7.00
CA SER A 99 -20.65 3.33 6.17
C SER A 99 -19.34 2.61 6.46
N ALA A 100 -18.92 1.74 5.54
CA ALA A 100 -17.59 1.15 5.57
C ALA A 100 -16.58 2.15 4.98
N VAL A 101 -15.60 2.58 5.77
CA VAL A 101 -14.58 3.54 5.35
C VAL A 101 -13.28 2.82 5.07
N ILE A 102 -12.73 2.99 3.87
CA ILE A 102 -11.52 2.32 3.40
C ILE A 102 -10.51 3.38 2.94
N ALA A 103 -9.38 3.46 3.63
CA ALA A 103 -8.29 4.37 3.34
C ALA A 103 -7.21 3.68 2.50
N GLY A 104 -6.58 4.42 1.60
CA GLY A 104 -5.43 3.94 0.83
C GLY A 104 -4.50 5.09 0.49
N HIS A 105 -3.24 4.77 0.24
CA HIS A 105 -2.22 5.77 -0.06
C HIS A 105 -2.34 6.34 -1.47
N THR A 106 -1.99 7.61 -1.59
CA THR A 106 -1.48 8.19 -2.83
C THR A 106 0.01 8.45 -2.63
N TRP A 107 0.84 8.03 -3.58
CA TRP A 107 2.29 8.09 -3.48
C TRP A 107 2.90 8.92 -4.60
N SER A 108 3.89 9.76 -4.27
CA SER A 108 4.46 10.69 -5.25
C SER A 108 5.33 10.06 -6.32
N ARG A 109 5.81 8.83 -6.08
CA ARG A 109 6.58 8.06 -7.07
C ARG A 109 5.67 7.15 -7.91
N GLY A 110 4.35 7.31 -7.81
CA GLY A 110 3.38 6.38 -8.37
C GLY A 110 3.19 5.13 -7.51
N HIS A 111 2.34 4.21 -7.97
CA HIS A 111 2.05 2.91 -7.36
C HIS A 111 1.27 2.94 -6.03
N GLY A 112 0.84 4.11 -5.57
CA GLY A 112 -0.13 4.18 -4.49
C GLY A 112 -1.44 3.55 -4.93
N VAL A 113 -2.03 2.70 -4.09
CA VAL A 113 -3.26 1.96 -4.40
C VAL A 113 -4.40 2.88 -4.83
N PHE A 114 -4.40 4.12 -4.35
CA PHE A 114 -5.41 5.14 -4.65
C PHE A 114 -4.84 6.36 -5.38
N ASP A 115 -3.69 6.25 -6.06
CA ASP A 115 -3.15 7.33 -6.90
C ASP A 115 -4.18 7.87 -7.90
N GLU A 116 -4.91 6.96 -8.56
CA GLU A 116 -5.92 7.31 -9.56
C GLU A 116 -7.33 7.50 -8.96
N LEU A 117 -7.52 7.46 -7.63
CA LEU A 117 -8.86 7.47 -7.02
C LEU A 117 -9.67 8.73 -7.41
N GLY A 118 -8.99 9.87 -7.58
CA GLY A 118 -9.60 11.13 -8.00
C GLY A 118 -10.16 11.16 -9.43
N SER A 119 -9.89 10.13 -10.24
CA SER A 119 -10.43 9.95 -11.60
C SER A 119 -11.78 9.22 -11.62
N MET A 120 -12.20 8.66 -10.49
CA MET A 120 -13.50 8.00 -10.37
C MET A 120 -14.63 8.99 -10.68
N ARG A 121 -15.71 8.48 -11.28
CA ARG A 121 -16.89 9.27 -11.64
C ARG A 121 -18.15 8.63 -11.09
N VAL A 122 -19.18 9.45 -10.87
CA VAL A 122 -20.52 8.96 -10.54
C VAL A 122 -20.95 7.92 -11.56
N GLY A 123 -21.47 6.82 -11.06
CA GLY A 123 -21.90 5.69 -11.87
C GLY A 123 -20.85 4.57 -12.05
N HIS A 124 -19.56 4.84 -11.81
CA HIS A 124 -18.53 3.79 -11.79
C HIS A 124 -18.85 2.73 -10.75
N ARG A 125 -18.46 1.48 -11.02
CA ARG A 125 -18.69 0.35 -10.12
C ARG A 125 -17.39 -0.26 -9.63
N PHE A 126 -17.43 -0.81 -8.43
CA PHE A 126 -16.38 -1.61 -7.82
C PHE A 126 -17.00 -2.65 -6.89
N THR A 127 -16.20 -3.62 -6.45
CA THR A 127 -16.67 -4.64 -5.51
C THR A 127 -15.86 -4.63 -4.23
N VAL A 128 -16.53 -4.97 -3.13
CA VAL A 128 -15.90 -5.27 -1.85
C VAL A 128 -16.43 -6.63 -1.39
N GLY A 129 -15.60 -7.65 -1.51
CA GLY A 129 -16.01 -9.04 -1.38
C GLY A 129 -17.09 -9.37 -2.40
N ARG A 130 -18.23 -9.91 -1.95
CA ARG A 130 -19.38 -10.26 -2.80
C ARG A 130 -20.32 -9.09 -3.11
N HIS A 131 -20.03 -7.88 -2.62
CA HIS A 131 -20.94 -6.75 -2.73
C HIS A 131 -20.47 -5.78 -3.80
N THR A 132 -21.38 -5.41 -4.69
CA THR A 132 -21.15 -4.39 -5.72
C THR A 132 -21.58 -3.01 -5.20
N PHE A 133 -20.75 -2.01 -5.46
CA PHE A 133 -21.01 -0.63 -5.12
C PHE A 133 -20.94 0.24 -6.37
N ARG A 134 -21.83 1.23 -6.45
CA ARG A 134 -21.85 2.26 -7.49
C ARG A 134 -21.51 3.60 -6.87
N VAL A 135 -20.53 4.29 -7.44
CA VAL A 135 -20.14 5.64 -7.03
C VAL A 135 -21.33 6.56 -7.18
N SER A 136 -21.63 7.24 -6.08
CA SER A 136 -22.70 8.23 -5.97
C SER A 136 -22.18 9.66 -5.89
N GLN A 137 -20.93 9.85 -5.44
CA GLN A 137 -20.33 11.16 -5.28
C GLN A 137 -18.80 11.05 -5.20
N VAL A 138 -18.10 12.05 -5.75
CA VAL A 138 -16.65 12.23 -5.59
C VAL A 138 -16.42 13.65 -5.10
N GLN A 139 -15.70 13.81 -3.98
CA GLN A 139 -15.42 15.11 -3.37
C GLN A 139 -13.91 15.30 -3.19
N ARG A 140 -13.47 16.55 -3.34
CA ARG A 140 -12.15 17.02 -2.91
C ARG A 140 -12.38 17.98 -1.75
N VAL A 141 -11.77 17.69 -0.61
CA VAL A 141 -11.99 18.44 0.64
C VAL A 141 -10.64 18.93 1.17
N HIS A 142 -10.49 20.24 1.35
CA HIS A 142 -9.25 20.85 1.85
C HIS A 142 -9.06 20.66 3.36
N ARG A 143 -10.15 20.63 4.12
CA ARG A 143 -10.13 20.47 5.57
C ARG A 143 -11.33 19.66 6.02
N MET A 144 -11.09 18.66 6.88
CA MET A 144 -12.16 17.91 7.53
C MET A 144 -12.12 18.24 9.01
N SER A 145 -13.24 18.75 9.53
CA SER A 145 -13.48 18.87 10.95
C SER A 145 -13.66 17.49 11.59
N GLY A 146 -13.60 17.42 12.92
CA GLY A 146 -13.94 16.18 13.63
C GLY A 146 -15.37 15.72 13.36
N ALA A 147 -16.30 16.65 13.11
CA ALA A 147 -17.67 16.32 12.74
C ALA A 147 -17.75 15.68 11.34
N ASP A 148 -16.99 16.21 10.37
CA ASP A 148 -16.91 15.65 9.02
C ASP A 148 -16.37 14.22 9.05
N VAL A 149 -15.27 14.00 9.80
CA VAL A 149 -14.70 12.67 9.97
C VAL A 149 -15.71 11.73 10.61
N ARG A 150 -16.36 12.11 11.71
CA ARG A 150 -17.40 11.28 12.36
C ARG A 150 -18.55 10.94 11.40
N GLY A 151 -18.96 11.89 10.56
CA GLY A 151 -20.00 11.69 9.54
C GLY A 151 -19.66 10.59 8.52
N LEU A 152 -18.36 10.36 8.25
CA LEU A 152 -17.92 9.28 7.37
C LEU A 152 -18.16 7.89 7.98
N PHE A 153 -18.11 7.75 9.30
CA PHE A 153 -18.22 6.47 10.03
C PHE A 153 -19.64 6.17 10.57
N SER A 154 -20.69 6.69 9.92
CA SER A 154 -22.08 6.42 10.32
C SER A 154 -22.42 4.92 10.32
N ASP A 155 -23.03 4.44 11.39
CA ASP A 155 -23.65 3.12 11.55
C ASP A 155 -25.11 3.07 11.06
N ARG A 156 -25.71 4.24 10.80
CA ARG A 156 -27.09 4.37 10.29
C ARG A 156 -27.15 4.51 8.77
N GLY A 157 -28.34 4.23 8.24
CA GLY A 157 -28.68 4.41 6.82
C GLY A 157 -28.45 3.19 5.95
N LYS A 158 -28.61 3.38 4.64
CA LYS A 158 -28.38 2.33 3.62
C LYS A 158 -26.89 1.95 3.55
N PRO A 159 -26.56 0.70 3.20
CA PRO A 159 -25.18 0.27 3.02
C PRO A 159 -24.41 1.15 2.02
N ARG A 160 -23.29 1.70 2.49
CA ARG A 160 -22.40 2.54 1.68
C ARG A 160 -20.93 2.24 1.98
N VAL A 161 -20.07 2.58 1.02
CA VAL A 161 -18.61 2.58 1.16
C VAL A 161 -18.11 3.99 0.91
N VAL A 162 -17.14 4.43 1.70
CA VAL A 162 -16.37 5.65 1.45
C VAL A 162 -14.92 5.23 1.24
N LEU A 163 -14.40 5.43 0.04
CA LEU A 163 -12.97 5.32 -0.24
C LEU A 163 -12.33 6.69 0.00
N ILE A 164 -11.19 6.72 0.68
CA ILE A 164 -10.49 7.96 1.03
C ILE A 164 -9.00 7.88 0.70
N THR A 165 -8.46 8.95 0.12
CA THR A 165 -7.02 9.14 -0.04
C THR A 165 -6.60 10.60 0.07
N CYS A 166 -5.29 10.86 0.00
CA CYS A 166 -4.68 12.18 -0.05
C CYS A 166 -4.68 12.71 -1.50
N GLY A 167 -4.96 13.99 -1.71
CA GLY A 167 -4.97 14.61 -3.03
C GLY A 167 -4.19 15.92 -3.07
N ASP A 168 -4.08 16.46 -4.29
CA ASP A 168 -3.52 17.78 -4.60
C ASP A 168 -2.16 18.02 -3.93
N ARG A 169 -1.20 17.16 -4.28
CA ARG A 169 0.18 17.24 -3.79
C ARG A 169 0.88 18.47 -4.37
N THR A 170 1.49 19.27 -3.52
CA THR A 170 2.33 20.40 -3.93
C THR A 170 3.71 19.93 -4.38
N ALA A 171 4.44 20.82 -5.07
CA ALA A 171 5.87 20.62 -5.35
C ALA A 171 6.71 20.37 -4.08
N THR A 172 6.31 20.97 -2.95
CA THR A 172 6.94 20.76 -1.63
C THR A 172 6.54 19.45 -0.94
N GLY A 173 5.70 18.62 -1.57
CA GLY A 173 5.31 17.31 -1.08
C GLY A 173 4.12 17.28 -0.12
N VAL A 174 3.43 18.40 0.06
CA VAL A 174 2.27 18.51 0.94
C VAL A 174 0.99 18.14 0.20
N TYR A 175 0.20 17.22 0.75
CA TYR A 175 -1.14 16.91 0.23
C TYR A 175 -2.16 17.87 0.82
N ARG A 176 -2.80 18.67 -0.05
CA ARG A 176 -3.74 19.72 0.38
C ARG A 176 -5.17 19.27 0.53
N THR A 177 -5.52 18.10 -0.01
CA THR A 177 -6.91 17.62 0.03
C THR A 177 -7.02 16.17 0.49
N ARG A 178 -8.25 15.82 0.81
CA ARG A 178 -8.75 14.46 0.86
C ARG A 178 -9.70 14.25 -0.30
N ILE A 179 -9.49 13.17 -1.04
CA ILE A 179 -10.40 12.72 -2.07
C ILE A 179 -11.31 11.69 -1.41
N LEU A 180 -12.62 11.94 -1.45
CA LEU A 180 -13.65 11.06 -0.91
C LEU A 180 -14.50 10.53 -2.07
N VAL A 181 -14.55 9.20 -2.22
CA VAL A 181 -15.45 8.54 -3.18
C VAL A 181 -16.53 7.83 -2.38
N HIS A 182 -17.74 8.37 -2.41
CA HIS A 182 -18.90 7.78 -1.77
C HIS A 182 -19.61 6.87 -2.76
N ALA A 183 -19.90 5.64 -2.34
CA ALA A 183 -20.60 4.66 -3.15
C ALA A 183 -21.71 3.97 -2.38
N ARG A 184 -22.80 3.67 -3.07
CA ARG A 184 -23.96 2.97 -2.52
C ARG A 184 -23.96 1.54 -3.02
N LYS A 185 -24.39 0.60 -2.19
CA LYS A 185 -24.57 -0.79 -2.62
C LYS A 185 -25.62 -0.85 -3.73
N VAL A 186 -25.35 -1.67 -4.75
CA VAL A 186 -26.28 -2.01 -5.85
C VAL A 186 -27.02 -3.28 -5.49
#